data_AF-A0A975TZI4-F1
#
_entry.id   AF-A0A975TZI4-F1
#
_cell.length_a   1.000
_cell.length_b   1.000
_cell.length_c   1.000
_cell.angle_alpha   90.00
_cell.angle_beta   90.00
_cell.angle_gamma   90.00
#
_symmetry.space_group_name_H-M   'P 1'
#
loop_
_entity.id
_entity.type
_entity.pdbx_description
1 polymer ?
#
loop_
_entity_poly.entity_id
_entity_poly.type
_entity_poly.pdbx_seq_one_letter_code
_entity_poly.pdbx_strand_id
1 'polypeptide(L)'
;MWRRTVLAAAAAAVALARPGTLATASAQGAGFTVSGIAAEATAETAIAARERAIAAGLRSAWLALLAREAPAEEARLGAVSADELERLVESYEVENERLGATRYAATLTVNFRPDRVRSLLAATPGRAPAARLEVAAPLQGVNDWVELRRRLANAPAVGGYELLSLSRREARLALSLPGGAAGAAALEQAGLRLADGPTGPVLTLMP
;
A
#
# COMPACT_ATOMS: atom_id res chain seq x y z
N MET A 1 -69.81 5.40 -39.93
CA MET A 1 -69.89 6.54 -38.99
C MET A 1 -68.70 7.46 -39.23
N TRP A 2 -68.93 8.77 -39.17
CA TRP A 2 -68.24 9.82 -39.95
C TRP A 2 -66.92 10.37 -39.39
N ARG A 3 -66.08 10.85 -40.31
CA ARG A 3 -64.88 11.69 -40.10
C ARG A 3 -65.26 13.03 -39.47
N ARG A 4 -64.34 13.67 -38.73
CA ARG A 4 -64.07 15.13 -38.77
C ARG A 4 -62.90 15.56 -37.86
N THR A 5 -61.89 16.14 -38.49
CA THR A 5 -60.87 17.04 -37.94
C THR A 5 -61.44 18.40 -37.59
N VAL A 6 -61.01 19.04 -36.49
CA VAL A 6 -61.03 20.51 -36.27
C VAL A 6 -59.78 20.96 -35.51
N LEU A 7 -59.36 22.18 -35.86
CA LEU A 7 -58.14 22.95 -35.60
C LEU A 7 -57.93 23.49 -34.17
N ALA A 8 -56.64 23.73 -33.89
CA ALA A 8 -56.00 24.90 -33.27
C ALA A 8 -56.56 25.50 -31.96
N ALA A 9 -55.69 25.56 -30.95
CA ALA A 9 -55.56 26.72 -30.07
C ALA A 9 -54.15 26.77 -29.48
N ALA A 10 -53.44 27.86 -29.74
CA ALA A 10 -52.21 28.23 -29.06
C ALA A 10 -52.53 28.59 -27.60
N ALA A 11 -51.77 28.02 -26.66
CA ALA A 11 -51.72 28.49 -25.28
C ALA A 11 -50.28 28.38 -24.77
N ALA A 12 -49.80 29.48 -24.22
CA ALA A 12 -48.44 29.71 -23.75
C ALA A 12 -47.97 28.61 -22.78
N ALA A 13 -46.90 27.90 -23.15
CA ALA A 13 -46.17 27.07 -22.21
C ALA A 13 -45.17 27.96 -21.47
N VAL A 14 -45.54 28.34 -20.25
CA VAL A 14 -44.62 28.83 -19.22
C VAL A 14 -43.45 27.85 -19.14
N ALA A 15 -42.24 28.34 -19.44
CA ALA A 15 -41.00 27.62 -19.23
C ALA A 15 -40.77 27.48 -17.71
N LEU A 16 -41.34 26.45 -17.12
CA LEU A 16 -40.96 26.01 -15.78
C LEU A 16 -39.52 25.50 -15.86
N ALA A 17 -38.63 26.27 -15.25
CA ALA A 17 -37.25 25.90 -14.97
C ALA A 17 -37.19 24.44 -14.50
N ARG A 18 -36.56 23.57 -15.30
CA ARG A 18 -36.17 22.24 -14.83
C ARG A 18 -35.24 22.47 -13.65
N PRO A 19 -35.56 22.02 -12.42
CA PRO A 19 -34.52 21.88 -11.42
C PRO A 19 -33.50 20.91 -12.01
N GLY A 20 -32.28 21.39 -12.21
CA GLY A 20 -31.16 20.53 -12.48
C GLY A 20 -31.11 19.51 -11.35
N THR A 21 -31.43 18.26 -11.65
CA THR A 21 -30.99 17.15 -10.82
C THR A 21 -29.47 17.24 -10.83
N LEU A 22 -28.90 17.88 -9.81
CA LEU A 22 -27.55 17.56 -9.38
C LEU A 22 -27.58 16.06 -9.22
N ALA A 23 -26.91 15.36 -10.12
CA ALA A 23 -26.47 14.01 -9.84
C ALA A 23 -25.63 14.15 -8.58
N THR A 24 -26.24 13.90 -7.42
CA THR A 24 -25.50 13.43 -6.27
C THR A 24 -24.79 12.20 -6.79
N ALA A 25 -23.52 12.37 -7.15
CA ALA A 25 -22.54 11.31 -7.10
C ALA A 25 -22.77 10.68 -5.75
N SER A 26 -23.46 9.55 -5.76
CA SER A 26 -23.72 8.84 -4.55
C SER A 26 -22.32 8.45 -4.11
N ALA A 27 -21.95 8.85 -2.90
CA ALA A 27 -20.86 8.19 -2.22
C ALA A 27 -21.34 6.75 -1.99
N GLN A 28 -21.19 5.89 -3.00
CA GLN A 28 -21.38 4.46 -2.85
C GLN A 28 -20.28 3.95 -1.92
N GLY A 29 -20.62 3.94 -0.63
CA GLY A 29 -19.93 3.23 0.44
C GLY A 29 -18.68 3.92 0.96
N ALA A 30 -18.73 4.38 2.21
CA ALA A 30 -17.56 4.78 3.00
C ALA A 30 -16.64 3.58 3.38
N GLY A 31 -16.56 2.55 2.53
CA GLY A 31 -15.89 1.27 2.75
C GLY A 31 -15.02 0.84 1.58
N PHE A 32 -14.13 -0.13 1.82
CA PHE A 32 -13.26 -0.70 0.80
C PHE A 32 -13.97 -1.86 0.11
N THR A 33 -15.04 -1.56 -0.63
CA THR A 33 -15.82 -2.55 -1.38
C THR A 33 -15.66 -2.32 -2.87
N VAL A 34 -15.53 -3.41 -3.63
CA VAL A 34 -15.39 -3.41 -5.09
C VAL A 34 -16.37 -4.41 -5.69
N SER A 35 -17.24 -3.95 -6.58
CA SER A 35 -18.31 -4.76 -7.21
C SER A 35 -18.10 -4.91 -8.71
N GLY A 36 -18.75 -5.91 -9.30
CA GLY A 36 -18.75 -6.11 -10.75
C GLY A 36 -17.48 -6.74 -11.30
N ILE A 37 -16.72 -7.47 -10.47
CA ILE A 37 -15.45 -8.07 -10.88
C ILE A 37 -15.70 -9.41 -11.57
N ALA A 38 -15.30 -9.54 -12.83
CA ALA A 38 -15.39 -10.80 -13.54
C ALA A 38 -14.36 -11.81 -13.00
N ALA A 39 -14.85 -12.97 -12.56
CA ALA A 39 -14.04 -14.09 -12.09
C ALA A 39 -14.27 -15.28 -13.03
N GLU A 40 -13.37 -15.44 -13.99
CA GLU A 40 -13.47 -16.48 -15.02
C GLU A 40 -12.16 -17.24 -15.11
N ALA A 41 -12.24 -18.57 -15.12
CA ALA A 41 -11.09 -19.42 -15.36
C ALA A 41 -11.50 -20.79 -15.91
N THR A 42 -10.52 -21.44 -16.53
CA THR A 42 -10.60 -22.84 -16.95
C THR A 42 -9.52 -23.66 -16.24
N ALA A 43 -9.82 -24.93 -15.99
CA ALA A 43 -8.90 -25.89 -15.37
C ALA A 43 -9.32 -27.32 -15.70
N GLU A 44 -8.56 -28.29 -15.21
CA GLU A 44 -8.77 -29.71 -15.41
C GLU A 44 -10.09 -30.21 -14.78
N THR A 45 -10.56 -29.50 -13.76
CA THR A 45 -11.82 -29.81 -13.06
C THR A 45 -12.60 -28.55 -12.74
N ALA A 46 -13.91 -28.69 -12.52
CA ALA A 46 -14.80 -27.61 -12.09
C ALA A 46 -14.33 -26.92 -10.78
N ILE A 47 -13.81 -27.71 -9.84
CA ILE A 47 -13.30 -27.21 -8.55
C ILE A 47 -12.03 -26.38 -8.76
N ALA A 48 -11.05 -26.92 -9.50
CA ALA A 48 -9.83 -26.19 -9.80
C ALA A 48 -10.10 -24.91 -10.61
N ALA A 49 -11.09 -24.94 -11.52
CA ALA A 49 -11.50 -23.78 -12.29
C ALA A 49 -12.09 -22.70 -11.38
N ARG A 50 -12.93 -23.10 -10.42
CA ARG A 50 -13.52 -22.18 -9.42
C ARG A 50 -12.46 -21.54 -8.54
N GLU A 51 -11.55 -22.33 -7.97
CA GLU A 51 -10.47 -21.82 -7.12
C GLU A 51 -9.59 -20.82 -7.88
N ARG A 52 -9.20 -21.16 -9.12
CA ARG A 52 -8.42 -20.27 -9.98
C ARG A 52 -9.16 -18.99 -10.34
N ALA A 53 -10.46 -19.08 -10.64
CA ALA A 53 -11.28 -17.93 -10.97
C ALA A 53 -11.46 -16.98 -9.78
N ILE A 54 -11.71 -17.53 -8.59
CA ILE A 54 -11.85 -16.73 -7.36
C ILE A 54 -10.52 -16.05 -7.05
N ALA A 55 -9.40 -16.75 -7.08
CA ALA A 55 -8.08 -16.16 -6.83
C ALA A 55 -7.75 -15.02 -7.82
N ALA A 56 -8.05 -15.22 -9.11
CA ALA A 56 -7.90 -14.19 -10.13
C ALA A 56 -8.83 -13.00 -9.90
N GLY A 57 -10.10 -13.26 -9.54
CA GLY A 57 -11.10 -12.23 -9.25
C GLY A 57 -10.73 -11.38 -8.03
N LEU A 58 -10.29 -12.00 -6.93
CA LEU A 58 -9.82 -11.28 -5.75
C LEU A 58 -8.63 -10.37 -6.08
N ARG A 59 -7.69 -10.85 -6.90
CA ARG A 59 -6.53 -10.06 -7.34
C ARG A 59 -6.95 -8.87 -8.20
N SER A 60 -7.87 -9.07 -9.14
CA SER A 60 -8.43 -7.98 -9.95
C SER A 60 -9.18 -6.95 -9.11
N ALA A 61 -9.96 -7.40 -8.11
CA ALA A 61 -10.66 -6.51 -7.19
C ALA A 61 -9.68 -5.65 -6.38
N TRP A 62 -8.57 -6.25 -5.93
CA TRP A 62 -7.52 -5.54 -5.20
C TRP A 62 -6.84 -4.47 -6.05
N LEU A 63 -6.48 -4.80 -7.29
CA LEU A 63 -5.89 -3.83 -8.21
C LEU A 63 -6.86 -2.68 -8.53
N ALA A 64 -8.15 -2.98 -8.74
CA ALA A 64 -9.17 -1.96 -8.94
C ALA A 64 -9.33 -1.03 -7.73
N LEU A 65 -9.21 -1.57 -6.51
CA LEU A 65 -9.22 -0.77 -5.28
C LEU A 65 -7.97 0.12 -5.20
N LEU A 66 -6.78 -0.42 -5.49
CA LEU A 66 -5.53 0.33 -5.47
C LEU A 66 -5.52 1.46 -6.50
N ALA A 67 -6.01 1.21 -7.71
CA ALA A 67 -6.13 2.25 -8.74
C ALA A 67 -6.99 3.43 -8.28
N ARG A 68 -8.00 3.17 -7.42
CA ARG A 68 -8.88 4.20 -6.85
C ARG A 68 -8.26 4.92 -5.65
N GLU A 69 -7.67 4.18 -4.71
CA GLU A 69 -7.25 4.72 -3.41
C GLU A 69 -5.77 5.14 -3.36
N ALA A 70 -4.89 4.45 -4.10
CA ALA A 70 -3.44 4.68 -4.08
C ALA A 70 -2.75 4.33 -5.42
N PRO A 71 -3.05 5.08 -6.51
CA PRO A 71 -2.51 4.80 -7.84
C PRO A 71 -0.97 4.89 -7.89
N ALA A 72 -0.35 5.71 -7.03
CA ALA A 72 1.12 5.81 -6.94
C ALA A 72 1.78 4.55 -6.36
N GLU A 73 1.07 3.79 -5.53
CA GLU A 73 1.58 2.63 -4.80
C GLU A 73 1.14 1.29 -5.42
N GLU A 74 0.37 1.33 -6.50
CA GLU A 74 -0.23 0.14 -7.12
C GLU A 74 0.80 -0.93 -7.48
N ALA A 75 1.95 -0.55 -8.04
CA ALA A 75 3.01 -1.50 -8.43
C ALA A 75 3.60 -2.25 -7.22
N ARG A 76 3.76 -1.57 -6.07
CA ARG A 76 4.31 -2.16 -4.85
C ARG A 76 3.25 -3.00 -4.13
N LEU A 77 2.06 -2.44 -3.96
CA LEU A 77 0.97 -3.03 -3.19
C LEU A 77 0.20 -4.11 -3.99
N GLY A 78 0.23 -4.06 -5.32
CA GLY A 78 -0.34 -5.09 -6.19
C GLY A 78 0.46 -6.39 -6.20
N ALA A 79 1.74 -6.35 -5.80
CA ALA A 79 2.63 -7.49 -5.73
C ALA A 79 2.48 -8.35 -4.45
N VAL A 80 1.46 -8.09 -3.62
CA VAL A 80 1.18 -8.90 -2.43
C VAL A 80 0.96 -10.38 -2.78
N SER A 81 1.37 -11.27 -1.87
CA SER A 81 1.14 -12.72 -2.01
C SER A 81 -0.35 -13.05 -1.92
N ALA A 82 -0.72 -14.25 -2.39
CA ALA A 82 -2.11 -14.73 -2.29
C ALA A 82 -2.58 -14.78 -0.83
N ASP A 83 -1.76 -15.31 0.08
CA ASP A 83 -2.10 -15.37 1.51
C ASP A 83 -2.32 -14.00 2.14
N GLU A 84 -1.52 -12.99 1.74
CA GLU A 84 -1.70 -11.64 2.26
C GLU A 84 -2.98 -11.02 1.71
N LEU A 85 -3.25 -11.20 0.41
CA LEU A 85 -4.50 -10.74 -0.20
C LEU A 85 -5.72 -11.35 0.49
N GLU A 86 -5.72 -12.64 0.79
CA GLU A 86 -6.80 -13.31 1.52
C GLU A 86 -7.00 -12.73 2.93
N ARG A 87 -5.93 -12.31 3.62
CA ARG A 87 -6.02 -11.63 4.92
C ARG A 87 -6.61 -10.23 4.84
N LEU A 88 -6.50 -9.57 3.68
CA LEU A 88 -7.10 -8.26 3.42
C LEU A 88 -8.59 -8.34 3.11
N VAL A 89 -9.05 -9.47 2.56
CA VAL A 89 -10.45 -9.71 2.25
C VAL A 89 -11.22 -10.00 3.54
N GLU A 90 -12.35 -9.31 3.73
CA GLU A 90 -13.28 -9.57 4.82
C GLU A 90 -14.30 -10.65 4.42
N SER A 91 -14.87 -10.45 3.24
CA SER A 91 -15.86 -11.34 2.65
C SER A 91 -15.95 -11.07 1.14
N TYR A 92 -16.50 -12.03 0.40
CA TYR A 92 -16.87 -11.83 -0.99
C TYR A 92 -18.23 -12.46 -1.25
N GLU A 93 -18.98 -11.84 -2.14
CA GLU A 93 -20.26 -12.31 -2.65
C GLU A 93 -20.08 -12.73 -4.10
N VAL A 94 -20.78 -13.80 -4.48
CA VAL A 94 -20.70 -14.41 -5.82
C VAL A 94 -22.07 -14.26 -6.48
N GLU A 95 -22.08 -13.60 -7.62
CA GLU A 95 -23.27 -13.35 -8.44
C GLU A 95 -23.10 -14.01 -9.81
N ASN A 96 -24.21 -14.35 -10.47
CA ASN A 96 -24.23 -14.92 -11.82
C ASN A 96 -23.33 -16.15 -12.02
N GLU A 97 -23.18 -16.99 -10.98
CA GLU A 97 -22.30 -18.18 -11.00
C GLU A 97 -22.73 -19.17 -12.09
N ARG A 98 -21.77 -19.54 -12.94
CA ARG A 98 -21.90 -20.56 -13.98
C ARG A 98 -20.77 -21.56 -13.84
N LEU A 99 -21.14 -22.78 -13.46
CA LEU A 99 -20.23 -23.90 -13.32
C LEU A 99 -20.36 -24.84 -14.53
N GLY A 100 -19.24 -25.09 -15.21
CA GLY A 100 -19.12 -26.16 -16.22
C GLY A 100 -18.18 -27.27 -15.75
N ALA A 101 -17.96 -28.28 -16.59
CA ALA A 101 -17.08 -29.41 -16.25
C ALA A 101 -15.61 -28.99 -16.01
N THR A 102 -15.13 -27.99 -16.75
CA THR A 102 -13.73 -27.50 -16.74
C THR A 102 -13.63 -25.97 -16.74
N ARG A 103 -14.77 -25.27 -16.57
CA ARG A 103 -14.83 -23.81 -16.63
C ARG A 103 -15.67 -23.26 -15.49
N TYR A 104 -15.29 -22.08 -15.03
CA TYR A 104 -16.01 -21.31 -14.05
C TYR A 104 -16.14 -19.87 -14.52
N ALA A 105 -17.33 -19.28 -14.37
CA ALA A 105 -17.56 -17.86 -14.59
C ALA A 105 -18.53 -17.32 -13.53
N ALA A 106 -18.17 -16.21 -12.89
CA ALA A 106 -19.03 -15.50 -11.96
C ALA A 106 -18.68 -14.01 -11.92
N THR A 107 -19.56 -13.23 -11.30
CA THR A 107 -19.31 -11.84 -10.95
C THR A 107 -19.09 -11.76 -9.44
N LEU A 108 -18.01 -11.13 -9.01
CA LEU A 108 -17.67 -10.98 -7.60
C LEU A 108 -17.94 -9.55 -7.11
N THR A 109 -18.47 -9.47 -5.91
CA THR A 109 -18.43 -8.29 -5.07
C THR A 109 -17.52 -8.59 -3.87
N VAL A 110 -16.42 -7.87 -3.73
CA VAL A 110 -15.40 -8.12 -2.71
C VAL A 110 -15.44 -7.00 -1.69
N ASN A 111 -15.53 -7.37 -0.41
CA ASN A 111 -15.41 -6.46 0.70
C ASN A 111 -14.05 -6.64 1.39
N PHE A 112 -13.27 -5.57 1.46
CA PHE A 112 -11.96 -5.56 2.09
C PHE A 112 -12.02 -4.98 3.50
N ARG A 113 -11.19 -5.51 4.39
CA ARG A 113 -11.10 -5.09 5.80
C ARG A 113 -10.54 -3.66 5.89
N PRO A 114 -11.32 -2.67 6.37
CA PRO A 114 -10.88 -1.28 6.35
C PRO A 114 -9.61 -1.01 7.15
N ASP A 115 -9.47 -1.59 8.34
CA ASP A 115 -8.30 -1.37 9.19
C ASP A 115 -7.01 -1.89 8.56
N ARG A 116 -7.10 -3.03 7.87
CA ARG A 116 -5.95 -3.67 7.21
C ARG A 116 -5.53 -2.90 5.98
N VAL A 117 -6.48 -2.53 5.12
CA VAL A 117 -6.21 -1.71 3.94
C VAL A 117 -5.64 -0.36 4.35
N ARG A 118 -6.25 0.34 5.33
CA ARG A 118 -5.72 1.61 5.84
C ARG A 118 -4.31 1.46 6.39
N SER A 119 -4.02 0.39 7.13
CA SER A 119 -2.66 0.15 7.66
C SER A 119 -1.65 -0.06 6.53
N LEU A 120 -2.04 -0.80 5.48
CA LEU A 120 -1.20 -1.08 4.31
C LEU A 120 -0.95 0.18 3.46
N LEU A 121 -1.95 1.05 3.31
CA LEU A 121 -1.86 2.31 2.58
C LEU A 121 -1.14 3.40 3.39
N ALA A 122 -1.35 3.43 4.71
CA ALA A 122 -0.66 4.34 5.63
C ALA A 122 0.83 3.98 5.80
N ALA A 123 1.22 2.75 5.47
CA ALA A 123 2.61 2.38 5.32
C ALA A 123 3.22 3.22 4.19
N THR A 124 3.74 4.39 4.58
CA THR A 124 4.19 5.44 3.69
C THR A 124 5.33 4.91 2.81
N PRO A 125 5.27 5.08 1.49
CA PRO A 125 6.41 4.80 0.62
C PRO A 125 7.65 5.56 1.13
N GLY A 126 8.73 4.81 1.38
CA GLY A 126 10.01 5.39 1.81
C GLY A 126 10.11 5.72 3.30
N ARG A 127 9.06 5.54 4.11
CA ARG A 127 9.17 5.59 5.57
C ARG A 127 8.98 4.20 6.15
N ALA A 128 10.00 3.35 5.97
CA ALA A 128 10.25 2.32 6.97
C ALA A 128 10.20 3.01 8.35
N PRO A 129 9.58 2.42 9.40
CA PRO A 129 9.67 2.98 10.74
C PRO A 129 11.14 3.29 10.98
N ALA A 130 11.48 4.52 11.40
CA ALA A 130 12.86 4.92 11.60
C ALA A 130 13.51 3.82 12.43
N ALA A 131 14.34 3.00 11.79
CA ALA A 131 14.84 1.79 12.40
C ALA A 131 15.86 2.31 13.40
N ARG A 132 15.47 2.36 14.67
CA ARG A 132 16.36 2.73 15.76
C ARG A 132 17.37 1.60 15.87
N LEU A 133 18.53 1.81 15.26
CA LEU A 133 19.60 0.83 15.23
C LEU A 133 20.60 1.17 16.33
N GLU A 134 20.71 0.30 17.33
CA GLU A 134 21.78 0.39 18.32
C GLU A 134 23.08 -0.09 17.69
N VAL A 135 24.06 0.80 17.61
CA VAL A 135 25.38 0.51 17.05
C VAL A 135 26.46 0.72 18.10
N ALA A 136 27.42 -0.19 18.14
CA ALA A 136 28.64 -0.05 18.93
C ALA A 136 29.76 0.50 18.05
N ALA A 137 30.34 1.63 18.42
CA ALA A 137 31.51 2.19 17.76
C ALA A 137 32.75 1.97 18.63
N PRO A 138 33.69 1.10 18.25
CA PRO A 138 34.95 0.94 18.97
C PRO A 138 35.75 2.24 18.89
N LEU A 139 36.26 2.69 20.03
CA LEU A 139 37.06 3.91 20.16
C LEU A 139 38.48 3.52 20.58
N GLN A 140 39.49 3.96 19.84
CA GLN A 140 40.90 3.87 20.22
C GLN A 140 41.34 5.11 21.02
N GLY A 141 40.53 6.17 21.03
CA GLY A 141 40.74 7.36 21.84
C GLY A 141 39.60 8.39 21.73
N VAL A 142 39.77 9.51 22.42
CA VAL A 142 38.77 10.60 22.43
C VAL A 142 38.63 11.26 21.06
N ASN A 143 39.71 11.30 20.26
CA ASN A 143 39.68 11.87 18.91
C ASN A 143 38.75 11.09 17.98
N ASP A 144 38.65 9.77 18.13
CA ASP A 144 37.76 8.93 17.33
C ASP A 144 36.29 9.28 17.59
N TRP A 145 35.93 9.60 18.83
CA TRP A 145 34.58 10.06 19.18
C TRP A 145 34.26 11.42 18.53
N VAL A 146 35.22 12.35 18.53
CA VAL A 146 35.05 13.66 17.91
C VAL A 146 34.86 13.51 16.39
N GLU A 147 35.65 12.65 15.76
CA GLU A 147 35.56 12.35 14.33
C GLU A 147 34.24 11.64 13.98
N LEU A 148 33.84 10.65 14.79
CA LEU A 148 32.58 9.94 14.64
C LEU A 148 31.38 10.88 14.74
N ARG A 149 31.35 11.74 15.77
CA ARG A 149 30.28 12.73 15.94
C ARG A 149 30.23 13.71 14.77
N ARG A 150 31.38 14.16 14.28
CA ARG A 150 31.48 15.06 13.12
C ARG A 150 30.92 14.41 11.85
N ARG A 151 31.29 13.16 11.57
CA ARG A 151 30.78 12.41 10.40
C ARG A 151 29.29 12.13 10.51
N LEU A 152 28.80 11.72 11.68
CA LEU A 152 27.36 11.53 11.92
C LEU A 152 26.55 12.82 11.76
N ALA A 153 27.07 13.96 12.23
CA ALA A 153 26.42 15.27 12.07
C ALA A 153 26.40 15.75 10.60
N ASN A 154 27.36 15.34 9.80
CA ASN A 154 27.44 15.66 8.37
C ASN A 154 26.75 14.63 7.47
N ALA A 155 26.20 13.55 8.02
CA ALA A 155 25.52 12.51 7.27
C ALA A 155 24.02 12.85 7.11
N PRO A 156 23.54 13.26 5.91
CA PRO A 156 22.14 13.64 5.71
C PRO A 156 21.16 12.46 5.89
N ALA A 157 21.67 11.23 5.92
CA ALA A 157 20.89 10.02 6.18
C ALA A 157 20.70 9.70 7.67
N VAL A 158 21.29 10.45 8.60
CA VAL A 158 21.03 10.24 10.02
C VAL A 158 19.95 11.23 10.46
N GLY A 159 18.73 10.74 10.67
CA GLY A 159 17.61 11.55 11.15
C GLY A 159 17.78 12.03 12.60
N GLY A 160 18.72 11.42 13.33
CA GLY A 160 19.10 11.74 14.70
C GLY A 160 19.91 10.59 15.32
N TYR A 161 20.68 10.88 16.36
CA TYR A 161 21.40 9.86 17.14
C TYR A 161 21.20 10.11 18.64
N GLU A 162 21.08 9.03 19.40
CA GLU A 162 20.98 9.06 20.86
C GLU A 162 22.22 8.35 21.45
N LEU A 163 22.97 9.03 22.31
CA LEU A 163 24.12 8.43 22.99
C LEU A 163 23.63 7.65 24.21
N LEU A 164 23.68 6.32 24.14
CA LEU A 164 23.27 5.44 25.23
C LEU A 164 24.39 5.31 26.27
N SER A 165 25.62 5.10 25.80
CA SER A 165 26.79 5.02 26.68
C SER A 165 28.06 5.41 25.95
N LEU A 166 29.00 6.00 26.69
CA LEU A 166 30.33 6.37 26.19
C LEU A 166 31.40 5.87 27.16
N SER A 167 32.32 5.06 26.67
CA SER A 167 33.48 4.57 27.41
C SER A 167 34.78 4.91 26.68
N ARG A 168 35.93 4.60 27.29
CA ARG A 168 37.24 4.78 26.65
C ARG A 168 37.50 3.86 25.46
N ARG A 169 36.71 2.78 25.32
CA ARG A 169 36.91 1.73 24.31
C ARG A 169 35.75 1.58 23.33
N GLU A 170 34.57 2.11 23.69
CA GLU A 170 33.34 1.88 22.94
C GLU A 170 32.34 3.01 23.21
N ALA A 171 31.68 3.49 22.15
CA ALA A 171 30.48 4.31 22.23
C ALA A 171 29.28 3.52 21.71
N ARG A 172 28.18 3.48 22.48
CA ARG A 172 26.91 2.91 22.01
C ARG A 172 25.93 4.02 21.68
N LEU A 173 25.45 3.98 20.45
CA LEU A 173 24.59 5.01 19.87
C LEU A 173 23.36 4.34 19.28
N ALA A 174 22.18 4.91 19.52
CA ALA A 174 20.98 4.53 18.78
C ALA A 174 20.82 5.50 17.60
N LEU A 175 21.02 5.02 16.38
CA LEU A 175 20.87 5.80 15.15
C LEU A 175 19.44 5.69 14.62
N SER A 176 18.84 6.83 14.27
CA SER A 176 17.59 6.88 13.53
C SER A 176 17.89 6.94 12.04
N LEU A 177 17.79 5.79 11.36
CA LEU A 177 18.01 5.70 9.92
C LEU A 177 16.66 5.72 9.17
N PRO A 178 16.43 6.68 8.25
CA PRO A 178 15.34 6.61 7.31
C PRO A 178 15.66 5.51 6.27
N GLY A 179 14.83 4.48 6.22
CA GLY A 179 14.86 3.51 5.11
C GLY A 179 15.97 2.44 5.15
N GLY A 180 16.41 1.98 6.32
CA GLY A 180 17.21 0.75 6.52
C GLY A 180 18.41 0.61 5.58
N ALA A 181 18.23 -0.08 4.45
CA ALA A 181 19.23 -0.27 3.40
C ALA A 181 19.72 1.05 2.77
N ALA A 182 18.84 2.03 2.56
CA ALA A 182 19.22 3.35 2.06
C ALA A 182 20.07 4.10 3.09
N GLY A 183 19.79 3.90 4.39
CA GLY A 183 20.57 4.47 5.48
C GLY A 183 21.99 3.91 5.54
N ALA A 184 22.16 2.60 5.36
CA ALA A 184 23.49 1.96 5.35
C ALA A 184 24.37 2.47 4.20
N ALA A 185 23.84 2.56 2.99
CA ALA A 185 24.59 3.09 1.83
C ALA A 185 25.03 4.55 2.03
N ALA A 186 24.18 5.37 2.66
CA ALA A 186 24.51 6.75 2.94
C ALA A 186 25.49 6.95 4.11
N LEU A 187 25.49 6.05 5.10
CA LEU A 187 26.55 6.00 6.12
C LEU A 187 27.90 5.68 5.47
N GLU A 188 27.96 4.72 4.54
CA GLU A 188 29.19 4.40 3.82
C GLU A 188 29.69 5.59 2.99
N GLN A 189 28.80 6.31 2.33
CA GLN A 189 29.15 7.57 1.62
C GLN A 189 29.69 8.65 2.57
N ALA A 190 29.27 8.65 3.83
CA ALA A 190 29.81 9.53 4.89
C ALA A 190 31.11 8.97 5.53
N GLY A 191 31.65 7.87 5.01
CA GLY A 191 32.86 7.22 5.53
C GLY A 191 32.63 6.47 6.84
N LEU A 192 31.40 6.02 7.09
CA LEU A 192 31.00 5.22 8.24
C LEU A 192 30.52 3.85 7.75
N ARG A 193 31.24 2.79 8.11
CA ARG A 193 30.85 1.43 7.73
C ARG A 193 30.07 0.77 8.86
N LEU A 194 28.89 0.26 8.54
CA LEU A 194 28.14 -0.62 9.41
C LEU A 194 28.56 -2.07 9.13
N ALA A 195 28.98 -2.80 10.16
CA ALA A 195 29.35 -4.21 10.07
C ALA A 195 28.58 -5.02 11.12
N ASP A 196 28.27 -6.28 10.83
CA ASP A 196 27.67 -7.17 11.83
C ASP A 196 28.74 -7.69 12.80
N GLY A 197 28.63 -7.31 14.07
CA GLY A 197 29.49 -7.78 15.15
C GLY A 197 28.83 -8.86 16.02
N PRO A 198 29.61 -9.53 16.89
CA PRO A 198 29.13 -10.63 17.73
C PRO A 198 28.09 -10.20 18.78
N THR A 199 28.02 -8.92 19.11
CA THR A 199 27.09 -8.32 20.09
C THR A 199 26.04 -7.42 19.44
N GLY A 200 25.99 -7.37 18.09
CA GLY A 200 25.14 -6.46 17.33
C GLY A 200 25.92 -5.65 16.30
N PRO A 201 25.27 -4.67 15.64
CA PRO A 201 25.89 -3.87 14.60
C PRO A 201 27.02 -2.99 15.15
N VAL A 202 28.15 -2.97 14.44
CA VAL A 202 29.35 -2.21 14.78
C VAL A 202 29.55 -1.12 13.75
N LEU A 203 29.70 0.13 14.20
CA LEU A 203 29.96 1.27 13.35
C LEU A 203 31.44 1.62 13.39
N THR A 204 32.13 1.47 12.25
CA THR A 204 33.57 1.72 12.16
C THR A 204 33.87 2.91 11.24
N LEU A 205 34.83 3.73 11.62
CA LEU A 205 35.35 4.82 10.80
C LEU A 205 36.16 4.22 9.64
N MET A 206 35.81 4.58 8.41
CA MET A 206 36.70 4.31 7.26
C MET A 206 37.87 5.30 7.27
N PRO A 207 39.09 4.84 6.95
CA PRO A 207 40.27 5.70 6.85
C PRO A 207 40.12 6.77 5.77
#